data_AF-A0A4R4P8L6-F1
#
_entry.id   AF-A0A4R4P8L6-F1
#
_cell.length_a   1.000
_cell.length_b   1.000
_cell.length_c   1.000
_cell.angle_alpha   90.00
_cell.angle_beta   90.00
_cell.angle_gamma   90.00
#
_symmetry.space_group_name_H-M   'P 1'
#
loop_
_entity.id
_entity.type
_entity.pdbx_description
1 polymer ?
#
loop_
_entity_poly.entity_id
_entity_poly.type
_entity_poly.pdbx_seq_one_letter_code
_entity_poly.pdbx_strand_id
1 'polypeptide(L)'
;MEDVDGHDCKPDPLKGESRPRSFEELDDWAVKYWKWAGCLSTRKLADRSNGVFSHATIHRRLFKAHRERGLAGDSNTPTTQPFAANQFYLRAFIAACGGSSEDQRRWVTAWRRINETNVDR
;
A
#
# COMPACT_ATOMS: atom_id res chain seq x y z
N MET A 1 -0.44 33.08 -5.13
CA MET A 1 -1.02 31.72 -5.18
C MET A 1 -0.46 31.04 -3.95
N GLU A 2 -1.18 31.12 -2.85
CA GLU A 2 -0.71 30.70 -1.53
C GLU A 2 -1.07 29.22 -1.35
N ASP A 3 -0.05 28.38 -1.17
CA ASP A 3 -0.23 27.00 -0.73
C ASP A 3 -0.97 27.02 0.62
N VAL A 4 -2.15 26.39 0.66
CA VAL A 4 -3.01 26.36 1.84
C VAL A 4 -2.29 25.58 2.96
N ASP A 5 -1.92 26.29 4.02
CA ASP A 5 -1.30 25.77 5.22
C ASP A 5 -2.23 24.73 5.89
N GLY A 6 -1.72 23.52 6.14
CA GLY A 6 -2.41 22.52 6.97
C GLY A 6 -3.13 21.36 6.27
N HIS A 7 -2.91 21.12 4.97
CA HIS A 7 -3.32 19.85 4.35
C HIS A 7 -2.10 18.98 4.05
N ASP A 8 -1.64 18.27 5.09
CA ASP A 8 -0.81 17.08 4.93
C ASP A 8 -1.70 16.03 4.23
N CYS A 9 -1.88 16.15 2.91
CA CYS A 9 -2.63 15.22 2.05
C CYS A 9 -1.96 13.83 1.97
N LYS A 10 -1.00 13.58 2.85
CA LYS A 10 -0.27 12.35 2.96
C LYS A 10 -1.21 11.26 3.47
N PRO A 11 -1.44 10.20 2.69
CA PRO A 11 -2.34 9.15 3.10
C PRO A 11 -1.74 8.39 4.30
N ASP A 12 -2.50 8.32 5.38
CA ASP A 12 -2.16 7.64 6.60
C ASP A 12 -3.22 6.57 6.90
N PRO A 13 -2.87 5.26 6.88
CA PRO A 13 -3.83 4.18 7.08
C PRO A 13 -4.39 4.10 8.51
N LEU A 14 -3.85 4.88 9.45
CA LEU A 14 -4.35 4.98 10.83
C LEU A 14 -5.21 6.21 11.08
N LYS A 15 -5.16 7.22 10.21
CA LYS A 15 -5.95 8.46 10.35
C LYS A 15 -7.20 8.43 9.46
N GLY A 16 -8.29 8.99 9.98
CA GLY A 16 -9.56 9.10 9.28
C GLY A 16 -10.56 8.00 9.61
N GLU A 17 -11.78 8.15 9.09
CA GLU A 17 -12.93 7.28 9.38
C GLU A 17 -12.86 5.93 8.64
N SER A 18 -12.14 5.86 7.51
CA SER A 18 -12.03 4.66 6.66
C SER A 18 -10.69 3.93 6.82
N ARG A 19 -10.48 3.33 8.00
CA ARG A 19 -9.31 2.47 8.25
C ARG A 19 -9.40 1.17 7.44
N PRO A 20 -8.30 0.70 6.81
CA PRO A 20 -8.32 -0.56 6.07
C PRO A 20 -8.60 -1.73 7.01
N ARG A 21 -9.58 -2.57 6.67
CA ARG A 21 -9.97 -3.76 7.43
C ARG A 21 -9.43 -5.05 6.82
N SER A 22 -9.02 -5.00 5.56
CA SER A 22 -8.45 -6.11 4.81
C SER A 22 -7.12 -5.73 4.16
N PHE A 23 -6.29 -6.73 3.82
CA PHE A 23 -5.02 -6.49 3.12
C PHE A 23 -5.24 -5.87 1.73
N GLU A 24 -6.38 -6.11 1.10
CA GLU A 24 -6.76 -5.51 -0.18
C GLU A 24 -6.99 -4.01 -0.07
N GLU A 25 -7.71 -3.58 0.97
CA GLU A 25 -7.87 -2.15 1.27
C GLU A 25 -6.53 -1.52 1.60
N LEU A 26 -5.66 -2.24 2.32
CA LEU A 26 -4.32 -1.77 2.63
C LEU A 26 -3.46 -1.60 1.36
N ASP A 27 -3.62 -2.46 0.35
CA ASP A 27 -3.05 -2.27 -0.99
C ASP A 27 -3.59 -1.01 -1.67
N ASP A 28 -4.90 -0.75 -1.59
CA ASP A 28 -5.52 0.44 -2.19
C ASP A 28 -4.99 1.72 -1.54
N TRP A 29 -4.81 1.70 -0.22
CA TRP A 29 -4.12 2.75 0.51
C TRP A 29 -2.67 2.89 0.02
N ALA A 30 -1.94 1.79 -0.17
CA ALA A 30 -0.54 1.84 -0.60
C ALA A 30 -0.42 2.48 -2.00
N VAL A 31 -1.37 2.19 -2.89
CA VAL A 31 -1.47 2.87 -4.19
C VAL A 31 -1.74 4.36 -4.03
N LYS A 32 -2.60 4.79 -3.09
CA LYS A 32 -2.80 6.23 -2.80
C LYS A 32 -1.50 6.88 -2.31
N TYR A 33 -0.76 6.21 -1.43
CA TYR A 33 0.55 6.69 -0.95
C TYR A 33 1.56 6.84 -2.08
N TRP A 34 1.60 5.86 -2.98
CA TRP A 34 2.45 5.91 -4.16
C TRP A 34 2.08 7.06 -5.12
N LYS A 35 0.78 7.33 -5.31
CA LYS A 35 0.31 8.48 -6.10
C LYS A 35 0.75 9.81 -5.47
N TRP A 36 0.56 9.95 -4.17
CA TRP A 36 1.02 11.12 -3.41
C TRP A 36 2.55 11.29 -3.49
N ALA A 37 3.31 10.19 -3.43
CA ALA A 37 4.77 10.19 -3.53
C ALA A 37 5.32 10.46 -4.95
N GLY A 38 4.47 10.83 -5.91
CA GLY A 38 4.88 11.23 -7.27
C GLY A 38 4.95 10.08 -8.28
N CYS A 39 4.19 9.00 -8.09
CA CYS A 39 4.00 7.94 -9.08
C CYS A 39 5.31 7.31 -9.60
N LEU A 40 6.23 6.97 -8.69
CA LEU A 40 7.51 6.34 -9.03
C LEU A 40 7.32 5.10 -9.91
N SER A 41 8.17 4.91 -10.92
CA SER A 41 8.10 3.68 -11.72
C SER A 41 8.33 2.45 -10.83
N THR A 42 7.67 1.35 -11.17
CA THR A 42 7.83 0.04 -10.52
C THR A 42 9.28 -0.43 -10.50
N ARG A 43 10.12 -0.04 -11.48
CA ARG A 43 11.55 -0.37 -11.50
C ARG A 43 12.31 0.42 -10.45
N LYS A 44 12.00 1.71 -10.31
CA LYS A 44 12.59 2.59 -9.30
C LYS A 44 12.17 2.20 -7.89
N LEU A 45 10.94 1.73 -7.71
CA LEU A 45 10.49 1.16 -6.45
C LEU A 45 11.26 -0.10 -6.08
N ALA A 46 11.45 -1.03 -7.05
CA ALA A 46 12.19 -2.26 -6.81
C ALA A 46 13.67 -1.98 -6.46
N ASP A 47 14.32 -1.08 -7.20
CA ASP A 47 15.67 -0.59 -6.92
C ASP A 47 15.80 -0.04 -5.50
N ARG A 48 14.92 0.91 -5.13
CA ARG A 48 14.89 1.52 -3.79
C ARG A 48 14.50 0.57 -2.67
N SER A 49 13.87 -0.56 -3.00
CA SER A 49 13.54 -1.60 -2.02
C SER A 49 14.74 -2.45 -1.61
N ASN A 50 15.90 -2.24 -2.25
CA ASN A 50 17.12 -3.02 -2.01
C ASN A 50 16.88 -4.54 -2.18
N GLY A 51 16.11 -4.92 -3.20
CA GLY A 51 15.85 -6.32 -3.53
C GLY A 51 14.75 -7.01 -2.70
N VAL A 52 14.05 -6.32 -1.81
CA VAL A 52 12.94 -6.90 -1.03
C VAL A 52 11.82 -7.40 -1.96
N PHE A 53 11.56 -6.71 -3.06
CA PHE A 53 10.64 -7.17 -4.09
C PHE A 53 11.14 -6.82 -5.50
N SER A 54 10.68 -7.58 -6.48
CA SER A 54 10.95 -7.29 -7.89
C SER A 54 9.90 -6.34 -8.48
N HIS A 55 10.26 -5.64 -9.57
CA HIS A 55 9.31 -4.88 -10.38
C HIS A 55 8.07 -5.70 -10.75
N ALA A 56 8.27 -6.96 -11.16
CA ALA A 56 7.18 -7.85 -11.57
C ALA A 56 6.24 -8.17 -10.40
N THR A 57 6.79 -8.33 -9.19
CA THR A 57 6.02 -8.57 -7.96
C THR A 57 5.10 -7.40 -7.66
N ILE A 58 5.62 -6.16 -7.64
CA ILE A 58 4.79 -4.96 -7.39
C ILE A 58 3.75 -4.80 -8.50
N HIS A 59 4.16 -4.90 -9.76
CA HIS A 59 3.25 -4.70 -10.88
C HIS A 59 2.09 -5.70 -10.85
N ARG A 60 2.37 -6.99 -10.58
CA ARG A 60 1.34 -8.04 -10.55
C ARG A 60 0.47 -7.97 -9.29
N ARG A 61 1.07 -7.89 -8.11
CA ARG A 61 0.35 -8.06 -6.83
C ARG A 61 -0.26 -6.78 -6.30
N LEU A 62 0.28 -5.61 -6.66
CA LEU A 62 -0.24 -4.32 -6.21
C LEU A 62 -1.03 -3.65 -7.34
N PHE A 63 -0.37 -3.24 -8.43
CA PHE A 63 -1.02 -2.39 -9.43
C PHE A 63 -2.02 -3.12 -10.32
N LYS A 64 -1.67 -4.31 -10.83
CA LYS A 64 -2.57 -5.11 -11.66
C LYS A 64 -3.78 -5.59 -10.84
N ALA A 65 -3.55 -6.15 -9.66
CA ALA A 65 -4.63 -6.57 -8.75
C ALA A 65 -5.55 -5.40 -8.36
N HIS A 66 -5.00 -4.23 -8.00
CA HIS A 66 -5.78 -3.02 -7.70
C HIS A 66 -6.65 -2.59 -8.89
N ARG A 67 -6.10 -2.61 -10.12
CA ARG A 67 -6.84 -2.27 -11.33
C ARG A 67 -7.96 -3.27 -11.63
N GLU A 68 -7.69 -4.56 -11.46
CA GLU A 68 -8.68 -5.62 -11.69
C GLU A 68 -9.83 -5.53 -10.68
N ARG A 69 -9.57 -5.21 -9.41
CA ARG A 69 -10.62 -4.97 -8.40
C ARG A 69 -11.52 -3.77 -8.72
N GLY A 70 -10.94 -2.69 -9.25
CA GLY A 70 -11.72 -1.50 -9.65
C GLY A 70 -12.61 -1.73 -10.88
N LEU A 71 -12.37 -2.80 -11.64
CA LEU A 71 -13.12 -3.18 -12.85
C LEU A 71 -14.06 -4.38 -12.61
N ALA A 72 -13.84 -5.15 -11.55
CA ALA A 72 -14.61 -6.33 -11.22
C ALA A 72 -15.96 -5.97 -10.59
N GLY A 73 -16.95 -5.72 -11.45
CA GLY A 73 -18.37 -5.93 -11.13
C GLY A 73 -18.80 -7.40 -11.31
N ASP A 74 -17.87 -8.28 -11.66
CA ASP A 74 -18.08 -9.69 -11.96
C ASP A 74 -17.09 -10.54 -11.15
N SER A 75 -17.60 -11.58 -10.48
CA SER A 75 -17.06 -12.31 -9.32
C SER A 75 -15.73 -13.05 -9.48
N ASN A 76 -14.86 -12.68 -10.41
CA ASN A 76 -13.55 -13.31 -10.60
C ASN A 76 -12.44 -12.45 -9.96
N THR A 77 -12.45 -12.36 -8.63
CA THR A 77 -11.35 -11.74 -7.89
C THR A 77 -10.07 -12.52 -8.17
N PRO A 78 -8.96 -11.87 -8.59
CA PRO A 78 -7.73 -12.59 -8.85
C PRO A 78 -7.27 -13.30 -7.57
N THR A 79 -7.07 -14.62 -7.63
CA THR A 79 -6.55 -15.50 -6.55
C THR A 79 -5.13 -15.15 -6.11
N THR A 80 -4.60 -14.02 -6.55
CA THR A 80 -3.26 -13.57 -6.26
C THR A 80 -3.25 -12.94 -4.87
N GLN A 81 -2.45 -13.49 -3.98
CA GLN A 81 -2.26 -12.98 -2.63
C GLN A 81 -1.97 -11.45 -2.65
N PRO A 82 -2.65 -10.64 -1.81
CA PRO A 82 -2.46 -9.20 -1.78
C PRO A 82 -1.01 -8.86 -1.44
N PHE A 83 -0.50 -7.78 -2.03
CA PHE A 83 0.90 -7.38 -1.84
C PHE A 83 1.17 -7.04 -0.36
N ALA A 84 0.24 -6.31 0.26
CA ALA A 84 0.27 -5.93 1.66
C ALA A 84 0.12 -7.11 2.63
N ALA A 85 -0.25 -8.33 2.20
CA ALA A 85 -0.23 -9.49 3.10
C ALA A 85 1.17 -9.78 3.66
N ASN A 86 2.23 -9.41 2.91
CA ASN A 86 3.59 -9.49 3.40
C ASN A 86 4.00 -8.15 4.05
N GLN A 87 4.15 -8.14 5.37
CA GLN A 87 4.55 -6.94 6.14
C GLN A 87 5.89 -6.34 5.64
N PHE A 88 6.86 -7.18 5.28
CA PHE A 88 8.17 -6.72 4.79
C PHE A 88 8.03 -6.00 3.46
N TYR A 89 7.17 -6.50 2.57
CA TYR A 89 6.88 -5.86 1.28
C TYR A 89 6.23 -4.51 1.47
N LEU A 90 5.21 -4.45 2.32
CA LEU A 90 4.51 -3.21 2.64
C LEU A 90 5.47 -2.15 3.20
N ARG A 91 6.26 -2.52 4.22
CA ARG A 91 7.22 -1.60 4.84
C ARG A 91 8.27 -1.11 3.84
N ALA A 92 8.86 -2.01 3.06
CA ALA A 92 9.85 -1.66 2.05
C ALA A 92 9.26 -0.79 0.94
N PHE A 93 7.98 -0.99 0.60
CA PHE A 93 7.28 -0.17 -0.38
C PHE A 93 7.10 1.27 0.08
N ILE A 94 6.68 1.47 1.34
CA ILE A 94 6.57 2.80 1.93
C ILE A 94 7.94 3.49 2.00
N ALA A 95 8.98 2.77 2.42
CA ALA A 95 10.35 3.29 2.39
C ALA A 95 10.81 3.66 0.97
N ALA A 96 10.53 2.81 -0.03
CA ALA A 96 10.89 3.07 -1.43
C ALA A 96 10.17 4.29 -2.03
N CYS A 97 8.96 4.57 -1.54
CA CYS A 97 8.21 5.79 -1.84
C CYS A 97 8.77 7.04 -1.15
N GLY A 98 9.83 6.92 -0.34
CA GLY A 98 10.39 8.04 0.43
C GLY A 98 9.76 8.25 1.80
N GLY A 99 8.97 7.27 2.27
CA GLY A 99 8.33 7.33 3.58
C GLY A 99 9.32 7.24 4.74
N SER A 100 9.08 8.06 5.76
CA SER A 100 9.89 8.14 6.96
C SER A 100 9.74 6.87 7.82
N SER A 101 10.61 6.73 8.81
CA SER A 101 10.48 5.66 9.81
C SER A 101 9.14 5.72 10.55
N GLU A 102 8.56 6.92 10.71
CA GLU A 102 7.25 7.07 11.32
C GLU A 102 6.14 6.54 10.40
N ASP A 103 6.18 6.85 9.10
CA ASP A 103 5.24 6.27 8.14
C ASP A 103 5.31 4.74 8.19
N GLN A 104 6.52 4.19 8.09
CA GLN A 104 6.71 2.75 8.16
C GLN A 104 6.08 2.12 9.41
N ARG A 105 6.19 2.76 10.58
CA ARG A 105 5.54 2.30 11.82
C ARG A 105 4.02 2.35 11.71
N ARG A 106 3.45 3.43 11.18
CA ARG A 106 1.99 3.57 11.00
C ARG A 106 1.42 2.49 10.10
N TRP A 107 2.09 2.23 8.98
CA TRP A 107 1.73 1.18 8.02
C TRP A 107 1.86 -0.23 8.59
N VAL A 108 2.94 -0.52 9.32
CA VAL A 108 3.11 -1.80 10.03
C VAL A 108 2.04 -1.98 11.11
N THR A 109 1.65 -0.90 11.79
CA THR A 109 0.60 -0.96 12.81
C THR A 109 -0.77 -1.26 12.19
N ALA A 110 -1.10 -0.62 11.06
CA ALA A 110 -2.31 -0.93 10.31
C ALA A 110 -2.33 -2.40 9.84
N TRP A 111 -1.19 -2.88 9.33
CA TRP A 111 -1.02 -4.29 8.95
C TRP A 111 -1.28 -5.25 10.11
N ARG A 112 -0.75 -4.97 11.31
CA ARG A 112 -0.92 -5.83 12.49
C ARG A 112 -2.39 -5.96 12.88
N ARG A 113 -3.12 -4.85 12.91
CA ARG A 113 -4.56 -4.85 13.22
C ARG A 113 -5.37 -5.76 12.30
N ILE A 114 -5.08 -5.71 11.00
CA ILE A 114 -5.72 -6.57 10.00
C ILE A 114 -5.32 -8.03 10.25
N ASN A 115 -4.04 -8.30 10.47
CA ASN A 115 -3.55 -9.66 10.72
C ASN A 115 -4.16 -10.28 11.98
N GLU A 116 -4.21 -9.54 13.09
CA GLU A 116 -4.85 -9.97 14.35
C GLU A 116 -6.33 -10.31 14.12
N THR A 117 -7.04 -9.51 13.34
CA THR A 117 -8.45 -9.75 12.99
C THR A 117 -8.64 -11.00 12.11
N ASN A 118 -7.64 -11.38 11.31
CA ASN A 118 -7.70 -12.58 10.45
C ASN A 118 -7.25 -13.86 11.17
N VAL A 119 -6.47 -13.76 12.25
CA VAL A 119 -6.02 -14.90 13.05
C VAL A 119 -7.10 -15.37 14.04
N ASP A 120 -7.98 -14.47 14.48
CA ASP A 120 -9.10 -14.76 15.39
C ASP A 120 -10.31 -15.44 14.70
N ARG A 121 -10.21 -15.72 13.40
CA ARG A 121 -11.33 -16.15 12.54
C ARG A 121 -11.12 -17.56 12.00
#